data_AF-A0A7W5GXM1-F1
#
_entry.id   AF-A0A7W5GXM1-F1
#
_cell.length_a   1.000
_cell.length_b   1.000
_cell.length_c   1.000
_cell.angle_alpha   90.00
_cell.angle_beta   90.00
_cell.angle_gamma   90.00
#
_symmetry.space_group_name_H-M   'P 1'
#
loop_
_entity.id
_entity.type
_entity.pdbx_description
1 polymer ?
#
loop_
_entity_poly.entity_id
_entity_poly.type
_entity_poly.pdbx_seq_one_letter_code
_entity_poly.pdbx_strand_id
1 'polypeptide(L)'
;MEAEAAVSGNRNLREAEKMAKSERTAATSSGKSKRARLKGVKRRTMPTPATRKSAKSRAISSALMSVEDEFNNLRAAHRAYDCVENFLTPIYRHDFEEFFVRPSELRALLEVVNAEMVRRMQTVTDAIESVRKVLH
;
A
#
# COMPACT_ATOMS: atom_id res chain seq x y z
N MET A 1 50.82 -10.27 31.73
CA MET A 1 50.66 -11.72 31.96
C MET A 1 49.18 -11.98 31.97
N GLU A 2 48.52 -12.67 31.05
CA GLU A 2 48.82 -13.44 29.83
C GLU A 2 47.49 -13.36 29.02
N ALA A 3 47.50 -13.06 27.71
CA ALA A 3 47.36 -14.01 26.58
C ALA A 3 46.04 -14.84 26.64
N GLU A 4 45.26 -15.11 25.59
CA GLU A 4 45.26 -14.83 24.15
C GLU A 4 43.95 -15.41 23.56
N ALA A 5 43.48 -14.88 22.43
CA ALA A 5 42.79 -15.53 21.29
C ALA A 5 41.47 -16.34 21.51
N ALA A 6 40.54 -16.56 20.57
CA ALA A 6 40.42 -16.36 19.11
C ALA A 6 38.91 -16.34 18.73
N VAL A 7 38.44 -15.47 17.84
CA VAL A 7 38.10 -15.73 16.41
C VAL A 7 37.35 -17.04 16.12
N SER A 8 36.05 -16.93 15.77
CA SER A 8 35.29 -17.83 14.87
C SER A 8 33.87 -17.26 14.71
N GLY A 9 33.25 -17.03 13.55
CA GLY A 9 33.60 -17.24 12.15
C GLY A 9 32.39 -16.79 11.33
N ASN A 10 32.59 -15.81 10.45
CA ASN A 10 31.64 -15.44 9.40
C ASN A 10 31.55 -16.59 8.37
N ARG A 11 30.35 -17.10 8.10
CA ARG A 11 30.06 -17.93 6.93
C ARG A 11 28.55 -18.02 6.69
N ASN A 12 28.14 -17.88 5.42
CA ASN A 12 26.83 -18.23 4.85
C ASN A 12 25.84 -17.08 4.56
N LEU A 13 26.34 -16.02 3.93
CA LEU A 13 25.65 -15.40 2.79
C LEU A 13 26.23 -16.02 1.51
N ARG A 14 25.36 -16.43 0.58
CA ARG A 14 25.60 -17.04 -0.74
C ARG A 14 25.53 -18.58 -0.76
N GLU A 15 24.36 -19.13 -1.06
CA GLU A 15 24.19 -20.41 -1.79
C GLU A 15 22.70 -20.76 -2.05
N ALA A 16 21.99 -19.93 -2.83
CA ALA A 16 20.70 -20.34 -3.42
C ALA A 16 20.48 -19.86 -4.87
N GLU A 17 21.45 -19.16 -5.47
CA GLU A 17 21.59 -19.06 -6.92
C GLU A 17 22.45 -20.23 -7.40
N LYS A 18 21.80 -21.29 -7.90
CA LYS A 18 22.29 -22.24 -8.93
C LYS A 18 21.51 -23.55 -8.81
N MET A 19 20.34 -23.62 -9.46
CA MET A 19 19.97 -24.85 -10.15
C MET A 19 19.42 -24.48 -11.52
N ALA A 20 20.32 -24.66 -12.49
CA ALA A 20 20.07 -24.56 -13.91
C ALA A 20 19.57 -25.91 -14.45
N LYS A 21 18.72 -25.80 -15.49
CA LYS A 21 18.70 -26.62 -16.71
C LYS A 21 18.57 -28.15 -16.62
N SER A 22 17.50 -28.66 -17.23
CA SER A 22 17.54 -29.79 -18.19
C SER A 22 16.20 -29.81 -18.95
N GLU A 23 16.08 -29.29 -20.18
CA GLU A 23 16.37 -29.91 -21.49
C GLU A 23 15.55 -31.19 -21.82
N ARG A 24 14.60 -31.09 -22.77
CA ARG A 24 14.56 -31.78 -24.09
C ARG A 24 13.14 -31.77 -24.71
N THR A 25 12.93 -31.05 -25.84
CA THR A 25 12.84 -31.54 -27.25
C THR A 25 11.66 -32.48 -27.51
N ALA A 26 10.89 -32.46 -28.60
CA ALA A 26 10.74 -31.63 -29.80
C ALA A 26 9.55 -32.26 -30.57
N ALA A 27 8.78 -31.48 -31.34
CA ALA A 27 8.23 -31.86 -32.66
C ALA A 27 7.26 -30.79 -33.21
N THR A 28 7.80 -29.96 -34.09
CA THR A 28 7.32 -29.67 -35.44
C THR A 28 5.83 -29.89 -35.77
N SER A 29 5.11 -28.82 -36.13
CA SER A 29 4.44 -28.78 -37.44
C SER A 29 4.22 -27.34 -37.91
N SER A 30 4.62 -27.11 -39.15
CA SER A 30 4.52 -25.84 -39.85
C SER A 30 3.09 -25.60 -40.34
N GLY A 31 2.48 -24.52 -39.85
CA GLY A 31 1.27 -23.96 -40.44
C GLY A 31 1.54 -22.55 -40.95
N LYS A 32 2.01 -22.42 -42.20
CA LYS A 32 2.05 -21.13 -42.90
C LYS A 32 0.62 -20.63 -43.08
N SER A 33 0.15 -19.80 -42.15
CA SER A 33 -1.09 -19.05 -42.35
C SER A 33 -0.74 -17.61 -42.73
N LYS A 34 -0.70 -17.35 -44.05
CA LYS A 34 -0.70 -16.00 -44.61
C LYS A 34 -2.05 -15.36 -44.27
N ARG A 35 -2.16 -14.73 -43.10
CA ARG A 35 -3.30 -13.84 -42.82
C ARG A 35 -2.95 -12.44 -43.32
N ALA A 36 -3.60 -12.09 -44.41
CA ALA A 36 -3.57 -10.79 -45.03
C ALA A 36 -3.67 -9.68 -43.97
N ARG A 37 -2.78 -8.69 -44.09
CA ARG A 37 -2.91 -7.39 -43.41
C ARG A 37 -4.18 -6.72 -43.91
N LEU A 38 -5.31 -7.03 -43.29
CA LEU A 38 -6.44 -6.12 -43.28
C LEU A 38 -5.99 -4.90 -42.48
N LYS A 39 -5.67 -3.81 -43.19
CA LYS A 39 -5.61 -2.47 -42.62
C LYS A 39 -7.01 -2.18 -42.08
N GLY A 40 -7.25 -2.60 -40.84
CA GLY A 40 -8.43 -2.22 -40.10
C GLY A 40 -8.39 -0.72 -39.93
N VAL A 41 -9.20 -0.03 -40.72
CA VAL A 41 -9.60 1.35 -40.47
C VAL A 41 -9.97 1.39 -38.99
N LYS A 42 -9.18 2.12 -38.20
CA LYS A 42 -9.43 2.37 -36.79
C LYS A 42 -10.67 3.26 -36.75
N ARG A 43 -11.86 2.66 -36.94
CA ARG A 43 -13.14 3.31 -36.73
C ARG A 43 -13.11 3.74 -35.27
N ARG A 44 -12.92 5.04 -35.05
CA ARG A 44 -13.19 5.68 -33.77
C ARG A 44 -14.66 5.44 -33.49
N THR A 45 -14.98 4.33 -32.85
CA THR A 45 -16.32 4.09 -32.33
C THR A 45 -16.54 5.12 -31.25
N MET A 46 -17.28 6.17 -31.59
CA MET A 46 -17.62 7.22 -30.65
C MET A 46 -18.41 6.58 -29.49
N PRO A 47 -18.10 6.90 -28.22
CA PRO A 47 -18.81 6.33 -27.10
C PRO A 47 -20.30 6.67 -27.22
N THR A 48 -21.15 5.63 -27.29
CA THR A 48 -22.61 5.80 -27.29
C THR A 48 -23.08 6.32 -25.93
N PRO A 49 -24.23 6.99 -25.86
CA PRO A 49 -24.76 7.53 -24.60
C PRO A 49 -24.84 6.49 -23.47
N ALA A 50 -25.17 5.24 -23.79
CA ALA A 50 -25.22 4.12 -22.84
C ALA A 50 -23.82 3.77 -22.27
N THR A 51 -22.78 3.75 -23.11
CA THR A 51 -21.39 3.48 -22.66
C THR A 51 -20.82 4.61 -21.81
N ARG A 52 -21.23 5.87 -22.05
CA ARG A 52 -20.84 7.02 -21.21
C ARG A 52 -21.49 6.96 -19.83
N LYS A 53 -22.78 6.60 -19.77
CA LYS A 53 -23.50 6.41 -18.49
C LYS A 53 -22.87 5.30 -17.64
N SER A 54 -22.52 4.15 -18.24
CA SER A 54 -21.87 3.05 -17.50
C SER A 54 -20.43 3.35 -17.09
N ALA A 55 -19.70 4.17 -17.86
CA ALA A 55 -18.39 4.67 -17.48
C ALA A 55 -18.46 5.67 -16.32
N LYS A 56 -19.41 6.62 -16.35
CA LYS A 56 -19.64 7.57 -15.26
C LYS A 56 -20.03 6.85 -13.96
N SER A 57 -20.95 5.88 -14.03
CA SER A 57 -21.33 5.09 -12.86
C SER A 57 -20.15 4.33 -12.26
N ARG A 58 -19.30 3.67 -13.06
CA ARG A 58 -18.09 3.01 -12.57
C ARG A 58 -17.09 3.97 -11.94
N ALA A 59 -16.90 5.15 -12.55
CA ALA A 59 -16.04 6.19 -12.00
C ALA A 59 -16.54 6.69 -10.64
N ILE A 60 -17.86 6.87 -10.49
CA ILE A 60 -18.49 7.25 -9.22
C ILE A 60 -18.26 6.16 -8.17
N SER A 61 -18.54 4.89 -8.50
CA SER A 61 -18.34 3.77 -7.57
C SER A 61 -16.89 3.65 -7.12
N SER A 62 -15.94 3.76 -8.05
CA SER A 62 -14.50 3.71 -7.70
C SER A 62 -14.08 4.88 -6.82
N ALA A 63 -14.57 6.09 -7.10
CA ALA A 63 -14.25 7.27 -6.30
C ALA A 63 -14.86 7.16 -4.88
N LEU A 64 -16.08 6.62 -4.76
CA LEU A 64 -16.71 6.39 -3.46
C LEU A 64 -15.96 5.35 -2.62
N MET A 65 -15.53 4.24 -3.23
CA MET A 65 -14.70 3.24 -2.55
C MET A 65 -13.40 3.86 -2.04
N SER A 66 -12.75 4.71 -2.86
CA SER A 66 -11.55 5.42 -2.42
C SER A 66 -11.81 6.34 -1.23
N VAL A 67 -12.95 7.03 -1.17
CA VAL A 67 -13.31 7.85 0.00
C VAL A 67 -13.49 6.99 1.25
N GLU A 68 -14.15 5.84 1.11
CA GLU A 68 -14.36 4.91 2.22
C GLU A 68 -13.03 4.36 2.76
N ASP A 69 -12.13 3.96 1.86
CA ASP A 69 -10.78 3.50 2.22
C ASP A 69 -10.00 4.59 2.98
N GLU A 70 -9.99 5.82 2.47
CA GLU A 70 -9.27 6.91 3.13
C GLU A 70 -9.89 7.35 4.45
N PHE A 71 -11.22 7.29 4.57
CA PHE A 71 -11.89 7.54 5.84
C PHE A 71 -11.57 6.47 6.88
N ASN A 72 -11.50 5.20 6.47
CA ASN A 72 -11.08 4.11 7.35
C ASN A 72 -9.62 4.27 7.80
N ASN A 73 -8.74 4.74 6.90
CA ASN A 73 -7.36 5.06 7.23
C ASN A 73 -7.27 6.22 8.25
N LEU A 74 -8.06 7.28 8.06
CA LEU A 74 -8.15 8.40 9.02
C LEU A 74 -8.63 7.91 10.39
N ARG A 75 -9.66 7.06 10.44
CA ARG A 75 -10.14 6.45 11.69
C ARG A 75 -9.05 5.64 12.38
N ALA A 76 -8.21 4.93 11.64
CA ALA A 76 -7.08 4.19 12.21
C ALA A 76 -6.04 5.13 12.83
N ALA A 77 -5.68 6.21 12.14
CA ALA A 77 -4.76 7.23 12.67
C ALA A 77 -5.33 7.92 13.92
N HIS A 78 -6.63 8.22 13.94
CA HIS A 78 -7.30 8.81 15.11
C HIS A 78 -7.26 7.86 16.31
N ARG A 79 -7.54 6.57 16.11
CA ARG A 79 -7.44 5.58 17.20
C ARG A 79 -6.02 5.47 17.74
N ALA A 80 -5.00 5.54 16.89
CA ALA A 80 -3.62 5.56 17.34
C ALA A 80 -3.33 6.81 18.20
N TYR A 81 -3.84 7.97 17.81
CA TYR A 81 -3.77 9.19 18.61
C TYR A 81 -4.45 9.01 19.98
N ASP A 82 -5.69 8.53 20.01
CA ASP A 82 -6.45 8.28 21.24
C ASP A 82 -5.70 7.31 22.17
N CYS A 83 -5.08 6.26 21.63
CA CYS A 83 -4.28 5.32 22.41
C CYS A 83 -3.09 5.99 23.10
N VAL A 84 -2.38 6.88 22.38
CA VAL A 84 -1.26 7.63 22.95
C VAL A 84 -1.74 8.62 23.98
N GLU A 85 -2.83 9.35 23.73
CA GLU A 85 -3.41 10.30 24.68
C GLU A 85 -3.89 9.61 25.98
N ASN A 86 -4.53 8.44 25.86
CA ASN A 86 -4.94 7.63 26.99
C ASN A 86 -3.75 7.08 27.79
N PHE A 87 -2.63 6.77 27.14
CA PHE A 87 -1.39 6.37 27.83
C PHE A 87 -0.82 7.50 28.68
N LEU A 88 -1.06 8.76 28.31
CA LEU A 88 -0.61 9.95 29.04
C LEU A 88 -1.57 10.43 30.11
N THR A 89 -2.80 9.97 30.05
CA THR A 89 -3.80 10.29 31.06
C THR A 89 -3.45 9.50 32.33
N PRO A 90 -3.25 10.15 33.49
CA PRO A 90 -2.97 9.44 34.73
C PRO A 90 -4.16 8.55 35.09
N ILE A 91 -4.06 7.25 34.81
CA ILE A 91 -5.07 6.28 35.23
C ILE A 91 -4.63 5.78 36.61
N TYR A 92 -5.32 6.19 37.67
CA TYR A 92 -5.18 5.61 39.00
C TYR A 92 -5.65 4.14 38.97
N ARG A 93 -4.82 3.22 38.47
CA ARG A 93 -5.00 1.79 38.68
C ARG A 93 -3.75 1.25 39.35
N HIS A 94 -3.97 0.60 40.48
CA HIS A 94 -2.94 0.09 41.36
C HIS A 94 -2.14 -1.10 40.78
N ASP A 95 -2.39 -1.51 39.53
CA ASP A 95 -1.91 -2.78 38.96
C ASP A 95 -1.36 -2.61 37.52
N PHE A 96 -0.46 -1.65 37.28
CA PHE A 96 0.29 -1.61 36.01
C PHE A 96 1.72 -2.09 36.23
N GLU A 97 2.20 -2.97 35.33
CA GLU A 97 3.64 -3.09 35.08
C GLU A 97 4.19 -1.68 34.82
N GLU A 98 5.21 -1.27 35.58
CA GLU A 98 5.84 0.04 35.43
C GLU A 98 6.48 0.15 34.04
N PHE A 99 5.77 0.74 33.09
CA PHE A 99 6.33 1.10 31.79
C PHE A 99 7.12 2.40 31.93
N PHE A 100 8.45 2.29 31.96
CA PHE A 100 9.31 3.46 31.88
C PHE A 100 9.48 3.91 30.42
N VAL A 101 8.65 4.85 29.98
CA VAL A 101 8.78 5.48 28.65
C VAL A 101 9.49 6.82 28.79
N ARG A 102 10.55 7.06 28.01
CA ARG A 102 11.24 8.35 28.07
C ARG A 102 10.35 9.43 27.43
N PRO A 103 10.30 10.65 28.00
CA PRO A 103 9.54 11.76 27.41
C PRO A 103 9.89 12.05 25.95
N SER A 104 11.14 11.81 25.54
CA SER A 104 11.59 11.96 24.15
C SER A 104 11.01 10.90 23.20
N GLU A 105 10.86 9.66 23.65
CA GLU A 105 10.27 8.57 22.86
C GLU A 105 8.79 8.81 22.64
N LEU A 106 8.11 9.22 23.70
CA LEU A 106 6.71 9.61 23.64
C LEU A 106 6.49 10.82 22.72
N ARG A 107 7.33 11.85 22.83
CA ARG A 107 7.26 13.03 21.96
C ARG A 107 7.42 12.63 20.49
N ALA A 108 8.42 11.80 20.18
CA ALA A 108 8.64 11.33 18.81
C ALA A 108 7.44 10.52 18.29
N LEU A 109 6.83 9.67 19.13
CA LEU A 109 5.63 8.93 18.77
C LEU A 109 4.45 9.86 18.45
N LEU A 110 4.19 10.85 19.33
CA LEU A 110 3.11 11.81 19.13
C LEU A 110 3.32 12.67 17.88
N GLU A 111 4.55 13.10 17.61
CA GLU A 111 4.91 13.83 16.38
C GLU A 111 4.57 13.03 15.12
N VAL A 112 4.91 11.73 15.09
CA VAL A 112 4.60 10.84 13.97
C VAL A 112 3.09 10.65 13.80
N VAL A 113 2.37 10.39 14.89
CA VAL A 113 0.92 10.19 14.84
C VAL A 113 0.18 11.46 14.41
N ASN A 114 0.62 12.62 14.89
CA ASN A 114 0.07 13.92 14.48
C ASN A 114 0.30 14.21 13.01
N ALA A 115 1.53 13.97 12.52
CA ALA A 115 1.84 14.13 11.11
C ALA A 115 0.98 13.22 10.22
N GLU A 116 0.75 11.97 10.67
CA GLU A 116 -0.11 11.02 9.97
C GLU A 116 -1.58 11.48 9.99
N MET A 117 -2.11 11.97 11.11
CA MET A 117 -3.47 12.51 11.18
C MET A 117 -3.69 13.66 10.21
N VAL A 118 -2.78 14.63 10.19
CA VAL A 118 -2.83 15.77 9.25
C VAL A 118 -2.81 15.28 7.80
N ARG A 119 -1.91 14.35 7.48
CA ARG A 119 -1.80 13.77 6.14
C ARG A 119 -3.10 13.07 5.73
N ARG A 120 -3.70 12.29 6.62
CA ARG A 120 -4.96 11.55 6.33
C ARG A 120 -6.16 12.48 6.17
N MET A 121 -6.26 13.54 6.97
CA MET A 121 -7.31 14.55 6.78
C MET A 121 -7.22 15.19 5.39
N GLN A 122 -5.99 15.47 4.91
CA GLN A 122 -5.79 15.97 3.55
C GLN A 122 -6.19 14.93 2.50
N THR A 123 -5.74 13.67 2.63
CA THR A 123 -6.09 12.62 1.66
C THR A 123 -7.61 12.38 1.55
N VAL A 124 -8.33 12.39 2.68
CA VAL A 124 -9.79 12.30 2.68
C VAL A 124 -10.43 13.49 1.97
N THR A 125 -9.93 14.71 2.23
CA THR A 125 -10.40 15.92 1.55
C THR A 125 -10.21 15.83 0.04
N ASP A 126 -9.05 15.36 -0.42
CA ASP A 126 -8.74 15.16 -1.83
C ASP A 126 -9.63 14.08 -2.48
N ALA A 127 -9.93 13.00 -1.75
CA ALA A 127 -10.83 11.95 -2.20
C ALA A 127 -12.27 12.45 -2.35
N ILE A 128 -12.76 13.27 -1.42
CA ILE A 128 -14.09 13.92 -1.50
C ILE A 128 -14.14 14.85 -2.72
N GLU A 129 -13.10 15.64 -2.94
CA GLU A 129 -12.99 16.51 -4.13
C GLU A 129 -12.97 15.70 -5.44
N SER A 130 -12.32 14.54 -5.45
CA SER A 130 -12.36 13.61 -6.58
C SER A 130 -13.79 13.15 -6.90
N VAL A 131 -14.57 12.78 -5.87
CA VAL A 131 -15.99 12.42 -6.05
C VAL A 131 -16.79 13.59 -6.60
N ARG A 132 -16.61 14.80 -6.05
CA ARG A 132 -17.29 16.03 -6.54
C ARG A 132 -17.02 16.27 -8.02
N LYS A 133 -15.77 16.11 -8.48
CA LYS A 133 -15.39 16.25 -9.89
C LYS A 133 -16.04 15.23 -10.82
N VAL A 134 -16.29 14.01 -10.34
CA VAL A 134 -16.93 12.96 -11.15
C VAL A 134 -18.45 13.13 -11.19
N LEU A 135 -19.05 13.72 -10.14
CA LEU A 135 -20.49 13.95 -10.06
C LEU A 135 -20.94 15.13 -10.93
N HIS A 136 -20.18 16.23 -10.90
CA HIS A 136 -20.41 17.44 -11.72
C HIS A 136 -20.05 17.20 -13.20
#